data_AF-K9TMB1-F1
#
_entry.id   AF-K9TMB1-F1
#
_cell.length_a   1.000
_cell.length_b   1.000
_cell.length_c   1.000
_cell.angle_alpha   90.00
_cell.angle_beta   90.00
_cell.angle_gamma   90.00
#
_symmetry.space_group_name_H-M   'P 1'
#
loop_
_entity.id
_entity.type
_entity.pdbx_description
1 polymer ?
#
loop_
_entity_poly.entity_id
_entity_poly.type
_entity_poly.pdbx_seq_one_letter_code
_entity_poly.pdbx_strand_id
1 'polypeptide(L)'
;MPRYFKDAEAATIHQYEEIIAMTDDVIQIASYLNIASQIILKVKEHIFINQHTLEMPDSERNCTITFEGNFTPDAEIANLWIKAKNGTLQSREVVRFKRLIAHEYVERGLMAEGLPYRSPQAWRKNPQSGIFAYWPTPEHYGAHDMAPNPSRPHPFSHWDKIIGKSPEGLTVAEDLSNLDELIEAIKNKI
;
A
#
# COMPACT_ATOMS: atom_id res chain seq x y z
N MET A 1 -11.31 -1.87 -18.79
CA MET A 1 -11.30 -0.77 -17.82
C MET A 1 -11.09 -1.37 -16.43
N PRO A 2 -10.29 -0.71 -15.57
CA PRO A 2 -10.16 -1.09 -14.16
C PRO A 2 -11.53 -1.22 -13.48
N ARG A 3 -11.62 -2.14 -12.52
CA ARG A 3 -12.84 -2.34 -11.72
C ARG A 3 -12.50 -1.96 -10.28
N TYR A 4 -12.89 -0.76 -9.87
CA TYR A 4 -12.49 -0.23 -8.56
C TYR A 4 -13.36 -0.77 -7.45
N PHE A 5 -12.70 -0.97 -6.30
CA PHE A 5 -13.33 -1.44 -5.08
C PHE A 5 -14.43 -0.50 -4.55
N LYS A 6 -14.20 0.81 -4.65
CA LYS A 6 -15.15 1.86 -4.29
C LYS A 6 -15.21 2.90 -5.39
N ASP A 7 -16.29 3.67 -5.39
CA ASP A 7 -16.40 4.85 -6.23
C ASP A 7 -15.24 5.81 -5.93
N ALA A 8 -14.70 6.38 -7.00
CA ALA A 8 -13.69 7.43 -6.96
C ALA A 8 -14.13 8.56 -7.89
N GLU A 9 -13.60 9.75 -7.66
CA GLU A 9 -13.88 10.89 -8.52
C GLU A 9 -13.40 10.63 -9.96
N ALA A 10 -14.21 11.02 -10.94
CA ALA A 10 -13.91 10.77 -12.36
C ALA A 10 -12.55 11.37 -12.78
N ALA A 11 -12.16 12.50 -12.21
CA ALA A 11 -10.86 13.12 -12.46
C ALA A 11 -9.69 12.24 -11.97
N THR A 12 -9.82 11.61 -10.80
CA THR A 12 -8.79 10.70 -10.26
C THR A 12 -8.72 9.41 -11.05
N ILE A 13 -9.87 8.88 -11.49
CA ILE A 13 -9.93 7.72 -12.39
C ILE A 13 -9.15 8.04 -13.68
N HIS A 14 -9.38 9.21 -14.27
CA HIS A 14 -8.69 9.62 -15.49
C HIS A 14 -7.17 9.74 -15.29
N GLN A 15 -6.71 10.31 -14.17
CA GLN A 15 -5.28 10.35 -13.84
C GLN A 15 -4.66 8.96 -13.73
N TYR A 16 -5.38 7.98 -13.17
CA TYR A 16 -4.91 6.59 -13.12
C TYR A 16 -4.81 5.98 -14.52
N GLU A 17 -5.79 6.23 -15.39
CA GLU A 17 -5.74 5.79 -16.79
C GLU A 17 -4.55 6.38 -17.55
N GLU A 18 -4.24 7.66 -17.34
CA GLU A 18 -3.05 8.30 -17.90
C GLU A 18 -1.77 7.61 -17.42
N ILE A 19 -1.63 7.35 -16.12
CA ILE A 19 -0.47 6.67 -15.53
C ILE A 19 -0.31 5.25 -16.10
N ILE A 20 -1.41 4.50 -16.23
CA ILE A 20 -1.40 3.15 -16.82
C ILE A 20 -0.88 3.21 -18.26
N ALA A 21 -1.25 4.23 -19.03
CA ALA A 21 -0.82 4.40 -20.41
C ALA A 21 0.65 4.88 -20.55
N MET A 22 1.28 5.40 -19.49
CA MET A 22 2.68 5.81 -19.53
C MET A 22 3.62 4.62 -19.72
N THR A 23 4.63 4.78 -20.57
CA THR A 23 5.63 3.74 -20.89
C THR A 23 7.04 4.10 -20.42
N ASP A 24 7.27 5.37 -20.08
CA ASP A 24 8.57 5.94 -19.74
C ASP A 24 8.71 6.29 -18.25
N ASP A 25 7.61 6.28 -17.51
CA ASP A 25 7.51 6.70 -16.10
C ASP A 25 8.36 5.84 -15.17
N VAL A 26 8.34 4.51 -15.33
CA VAL A 26 9.14 3.59 -14.50
C VAL A 26 10.63 3.92 -14.56
N ILE A 27 11.17 4.13 -15.77
CA ILE A 27 12.60 4.43 -15.96
C ILE A 27 12.93 5.85 -15.47
N GLN A 28 12.05 6.82 -15.71
CA GLN A 28 12.26 8.20 -15.25
C GLN A 28 12.24 8.31 -13.74
N ILE A 29 11.26 7.69 -13.07
CA ILE A 29 11.16 7.66 -11.60
C ILE A 29 12.36 6.95 -11.00
N ALA A 30 12.74 5.79 -11.54
CA ALA A 30 13.88 5.01 -11.07
C ALA A 30 15.18 5.82 -11.12
N SER A 31 15.44 6.47 -12.25
CA SER A 31 16.60 7.35 -12.44
C SER A 31 16.57 8.55 -11.48
N TYR A 32 15.43 9.23 -11.37
CA TYR A 32 15.27 10.42 -10.55
C TYR A 32 15.46 10.14 -9.05
N LEU A 33 14.97 9.01 -8.55
CA LEU A 33 15.02 8.67 -7.13
C LEU A 33 16.22 7.82 -6.73
N ASN A 34 17.02 7.38 -7.71
CA ASN A 34 18.08 6.38 -7.57
C ASN A 34 17.56 5.09 -6.91
N ILE A 35 16.50 4.52 -7.49
CA ILE A 35 15.86 3.26 -7.06
C ILE A 35 15.86 2.29 -8.23
N ALA A 36 16.02 0.99 -7.97
CA ALA A 36 15.96 -0.02 -9.03
C ALA A 36 14.62 0.03 -9.79
N SER A 37 14.67 0.04 -11.13
CA SER A 37 13.46 0.13 -11.97
C SER A 37 12.48 -1.02 -11.74
N GLN A 38 12.97 -2.19 -11.36
CA GLN A 38 12.14 -3.35 -11.01
C GLN A 38 11.27 -3.10 -9.77
N ILE A 39 11.75 -2.32 -8.79
CA ILE A 39 10.94 -1.92 -7.62
C ILE A 39 9.80 -1.01 -8.08
N ILE A 40 10.11 -0.01 -8.90
CA ILE A 40 9.11 0.93 -9.43
C ILE A 40 8.07 0.22 -10.29
N LEU A 41 8.50 -0.73 -11.15
CA LEU A 41 7.60 -1.52 -11.97
C LEU A 41 6.63 -2.34 -11.12
N LYS A 42 7.12 -3.10 -10.14
CA LYS A 42 6.28 -3.90 -9.24
C LYS A 42 5.26 -3.04 -8.49
N VAL A 43 5.66 -1.83 -8.07
CA VAL A 43 4.75 -0.89 -7.40
C VAL A 43 3.72 -0.31 -8.39
N LYS A 44 4.13 0.04 -9.62
CA LYS A 44 3.20 0.48 -10.67
C LYS A 44 2.13 -0.59 -10.91
N GLU A 45 2.57 -1.83 -11.07
CA GLU A 45 1.69 -2.96 -11.30
C GLU A 45 0.73 -3.15 -10.12
N HIS A 46 1.22 -3.11 -8.88
CA HIS A 46 0.40 -3.28 -7.67
C HIS A 46 -0.69 -2.22 -7.53
N ILE A 47 -0.35 -0.95 -7.68
CA ILE A 47 -1.26 0.18 -7.44
C ILE A 47 -2.26 0.34 -8.59
N PHE A 48 -1.77 0.33 -9.83
CA PHE A 48 -2.54 0.84 -10.97
C PHE A 48 -3.08 -0.26 -11.89
N ILE A 49 -2.40 -1.40 -12.02
CA ILE A 49 -2.66 -2.36 -13.10
C ILE A 49 -3.36 -3.61 -12.58
N ASN A 50 -2.78 -4.24 -11.57
CA ASN A 50 -3.20 -5.54 -11.08
C ASN A 50 -4.52 -5.44 -10.32
N GLN A 51 -5.33 -6.49 -10.48
CA GLN A 51 -6.49 -6.73 -9.65
C GLN A 51 -6.09 -7.59 -8.46
N HIS A 52 -6.80 -7.39 -7.36
CA HIS A 52 -6.57 -8.06 -6.09
C HIS A 52 -7.87 -8.65 -5.57
N THR A 53 -7.74 -9.77 -4.87
CA THR A 53 -8.78 -10.35 -4.04
C THR A 53 -8.91 -9.53 -2.76
N LEU A 54 -9.99 -8.78 -2.61
CA LEU A 54 -10.27 -7.93 -1.46
C LEU A 54 -11.40 -8.54 -0.63
N GLU A 55 -11.12 -8.87 0.63
CA GLU A 55 -12.10 -9.37 1.58
C GLU A 55 -12.65 -8.23 2.44
N MET A 56 -13.97 -8.21 2.62
CA MET A 56 -14.64 -7.18 3.40
C MET A 56 -15.85 -7.73 4.16
N PRO A 57 -16.23 -7.09 5.27
CA PRO A 57 -17.53 -7.32 5.86
C PRO A 57 -18.65 -6.81 4.94
N ASP A 58 -19.70 -7.60 4.82
CA ASP A 58 -21.02 -7.17 4.42
C ASP A 58 -21.88 -7.08 5.68
N SER A 59 -22.11 -5.85 6.15
CA SER A 59 -22.87 -5.59 7.38
C SER A 59 -24.35 -5.92 7.25
N GLU A 60 -24.91 -5.87 6.04
CA GLU A 60 -26.32 -6.19 5.81
C GLU A 60 -26.56 -7.69 5.85
N ARG A 61 -25.62 -8.47 5.29
CA ARG A 61 -25.69 -9.93 5.23
C ARG A 61 -24.98 -10.64 6.39
N ASN A 62 -24.31 -9.88 7.25
CA ASN A 62 -23.49 -10.40 8.35
C ASN A 62 -22.51 -11.49 7.91
N CYS A 63 -21.84 -11.27 6.78
CA CYS A 63 -20.86 -12.20 6.21
C CYS A 63 -19.63 -11.46 5.68
N THR A 64 -18.63 -12.19 5.19
CA THR A 64 -17.52 -11.62 4.41
C THR A 64 -17.81 -11.78 2.93
N ILE A 65 -17.65 -10.71 2.16
CA ILE A 65 -17.69 -10.73 0.71
C ILE A 65 -16.27 -10.62 0.14
N THR A 66 -16.07 -11.28 -0.99
CA THR A 66 -14.84 -11.20 -1.76
C THR A 66 -15.09 -10.36 -3.01
N PHE A 67 -14.24 -9.37 -3.23
CA PHE A 67 -14.25 -8.50 -4.40
C PHE A 67 -12.94 -8.65 -5.18
N GLU A 68 -13.04 -9.05 -6.44
CA GLU A 68 -11.90 -9.04 -7.37
C GLU A 68 -11.87 -7.72 -8.13
N GLY A 69 -10.83 -6.92 -7.91
CA GLY A 69 -10.65 -5.66 -8.62
C GLY A 69 -9.46 -4.83 -8.17
N ASN A 70 -9.37 -3.62 -8.70
CA ASN A 70 -8.28 -2.68 -8.44
C ASN A 70 -8.55 -1.88 -7.15
N PHE A 71 -7.47 -1.38 -6.54
CA PHE A 71 -7.60 -0.41 -5.45
C PHE A 71 -8.34 0.85 -5.91
N THR A 72 -9.06 1.48 -4.98
CA THR A 72 -9.73 2.75 -5.26
C THR A 72 -8.70 3.83 -5.59
N PRO A 73 -8.85 4.55 -6.72
CA PRO A 73 -7.92 5.60 -7.10
C PRO A 73 -7.78 6.68 -6.02
N ASP A 74 -6.53 7.05 -5.75
CA ASP A 74 -6.17 8.08 -4.79
C ASP A 74 -5.42 9.22 -5.53
N ALA A 75 -5.97 10.43 -5.46
CA ALA A 75 -5.46 11.60 -6.17
C ALA A 75 -4.06 12.03 -5.68
N GLU A 76 -3.75 11.80 -4.41
CA GLU A 76 -2.45 12.13 -3.87
C GLU A 76 -1.38 11.15 -4.37
N ILE A 77 -1.70 9.86 -4.44
CA ILE A 77 -0.82 8.85 -5.05
C ILE A 77 -0.56 9.19 -6.52
N ALA A 78 -1.60 9.51 -7.30
CA ALA A 78 -1.46 9.90 -8.70
C ALA A 78 -0.56 11.14 -8.86
N ASN A 79 -0.80 12.17 -8.05
CA ASN A 79 -0.01 13.40 -8.10
C ASN A 79 1.47 13.17 -7.75
N LEU A 80 1.76 12.36 -6.72
CA LEU A 80 3.14 12.00 -6.39
C LEU A 80 3.81 11.23 -7.54
N TRP A 81 3.10 10.29 -8.17
CA TRP A 81 3.62 9.54 -9.30
C TRP A 81 3.99 10.45 -10.49
N ILE A 82 3.07 11.34 -10.89
CA ILE A 82 3.28 12.27 -12.00
C ILE A 82 4.44 13.23 -11.70
N LYS A 83 4.51 13.77 -10.48
CA LYS A 83 5.62 14.64 -10.06
C LYS A 83 6.95 13.90 -10.04
N ALA A 84 6.97 12.65 -9.57
CA ALA A 84 8.17 11.82 -9.57
C ALA A 84 8.67 11.56 -10.99
N LYS A 85 7.76 11.20 -11.91
CA LYS A 85 8.05 11.03 -13.33
C LYS A 85 8.67 12.28 -13.93
N ASN A 86 8.13 13.45 -13.60
CA ASN A 86 8.62 14.73 -14.10
C ASN A 86 9.85 15.28 -13.35
N GLY A 87 10.33 14.61 -12.30
CA GLY A 87 11.45 15.08 -11.48
C GLY A 87 11.14 16.34 -10.64
N THR A 88 9.87 16.60 -10.33
CA THR A 88 9.39 17.85 -9.68
C THR A 88 8.90 17.66 -8.23
N LEU A 89 9.26 16.55 -7.58
CA LEU A 89 8.96 16.36 -6.16
C LEU A 89 9.74 17.35 -5.31
N GLN A 90 9.08 17.98 -4.35
CA GLN A 90 9.73 18.71 -3.26
C GLN A 90 10.44 17.72 -2.33
N SER A 91 11.45 18.17 -1.56
CA SER A 91 12.22 17.30 -0.66
C SER A 91 11.36 16.47 0.30
N ARG A 92 10.29 17.06 0.86
CA ARG A 92 9.33 16.33 1.70
C ARG A 92 8.52 15.28 0.94
N GLU A 93 8.21 15.56 -0.33
CA GLU A 93 7.47 14.66 -1.21
C GLU A 93 8.36 13.51 -1.69
N VAL A 94 9.66 13.74 -1.89
CA VAL A 94 10.64 12.66 -2.16
C VAL A 94 10.63 11.64 -1.03
N VAL A 95 10.76 12.10 0.23
CA VAL A 95 10.72 11.21 1.40
C VAL A 95 9.38 10.48 1.49
N ARG A 96 8.27 11.21 1.32
CA ARG A 96 6.93 10.63 1.36
C ARG A 96 6.73 9.56 0.27
N PHE A 97 7.17 9.85 -0.94
CA PHE A 97 6.99 8.94 -2.08
C PHE A 97 7.88 7.71 -1.96
N LYS A 98 9.13 7.85 -1.49
CA LYS A 98 9.97 6.68 -1.16
C LYS A 98 9.31 5.76 -0.12
N ARG A 99 8.69 6.34 0.91
CA ARG A 99 7.96 5.55 1.91
C ARG A 99 6.70 4.89 1.34
N LEU A 100 5.99 5.56 0.43
CA LEU A 100 4.88 4.96 -0.30
C LEU A 100 5.36 3.78 -1.15
N ILE A 101 6.44 3.92 -1.92
CA ILE A 101 7.02 2.81 -2.70
C ILE A 101 7.35 1.63 -1.79
N ALA A 102 7.98 1.87 -0.64
CA ALA A 102 8.29 0.82 0.33
C ALA A 102 7.02 0.15 0.88
N HIS A 103 5.98 0.93 1.21
CA HIS A 103 4.70 0.42 1.69
C HIS A 103 4.07 -0.54 0.67
N GLU A 104 3.89 -0.06 -0.55
CA GLU A 104 3.19 -0.77 -1.62
C GLU A 104 3.97 -2.02 -2.07
N TYR A 105 5.30 -1.95 -2.12
CA TYR A 105 6.13 -3.09 -2.46
C TYR A 105 6.04 -4.21 -1.42
N VAL A 106 6.11 -3.87 -0.13
CA VAL A 106 6.03 -4.85 0.96
C VAL A 106 4.62 -5.41 1.07
N GLU A 107 3.59 -4.57 0.97
CA GLU A 107 2.19 -5.03 0.96
C GLU A 107 1.95 -6.04 -0.17
N ARG A 108 2.36 -5.70 -1.41
CA ARG A 108 2.32 -6.63 -2.56
C ARG A 108 3.01 -7.96 -2.25
N GLY A 109 4.22 -7.90 -1.68
CA GLY A 109 5.00 -9.08 -1.35
C GLY A 109 4.28 -9.98 -0.35
N LEU A 110 3.76 -9.41 0.73
CA LEU A 110 3.02 -10.17 1.75
C LEU A 110 1.69 -10.74 1.22
N MET A 111 1.01 -10.00 0.34
CA MET A 111 -0.19 -10.52 -0.34
C MET A 111 0.12 -11.72 -1.22
N ALA A 112 1.24 -11.70 -1.95
CA ALA A 112 1.69 -12.83 -2.76
C ALA A 112 2.01 -14.09 -1.93
N GLU A 113 2.35 -13.91 -0.66
CA GLU A 113 2.61 -14.99 0.32
C GLU A 113 1.33 -15.47 1.04
N GLY A 114 0.16 -14.93 0.67
CA GLY A 114 -1.14 -15.38 1.17
C GLY A 114 -1.70 -14.58 2.34
N LEU A 115 -1.07 -13.48 2.76
CA LEU A 115 -1.73 -12.56 3.69
C LEU A 115 -2.86 -11.81 2.95
N PRO A 116 -4.06 -11.68 3.54
CA PRO A 116 -5.08 -10.83 2.95
C PRO A 116 -4.62 -9.37 2.96
N TYR A 117 -5.09 -8.55 2.02
CA TYR A 117 -4.83 -7.10 2.00
C TYR A 117 -5.09 -6.47 3.38
N ARG A 118 -6.27 -6.76 3.93
CA ARG A 118 -6.75 -6.37 5.25
C ARG A 118 -7.55 -7.52 5.84
N SER A 119 -7.52 -7.69 7.15
CA SER A 119 -8.35 -8.72 7.79
C SER A 119 -9.82 -8.30 7.81
N PRO A 120 -10.77 -9.11 7.30
CA PRO A 120 -12.19 -8.77 7.35
C PRO A 120 -12.71 -8.64 8.81
N GLN A 121 -12.11 -9.37 9.76
CA GLN A 121 -12.47 -9.33 11.18
C GLN A 121 -11.99 -8.05 11.90
N ALA A 122 -11.06 -7.29 11.30
CA ALA A 122 -10.61 -6.01 11.84
C ALA A 122 -11.60 -4.87 11.56
N TRP A 123 -12.60 -5.07 10.70
CA TRP A 123 -13.69 -4.12 10.52
C TRP A 123 -14.71 -4.25 11.64
N ARG A 124 -14.83 -3.21 12.46
CA ARG A 124 -15.71 -3.23 13.63
C ARG A 124 -16.24 -1.85 13.98
N LYS A 125 -17.36 -1.85 14.68
CA LYS A 125 -17.91 -0.63 15.26
C LYS A 125 -17.05 -0.22 16.46
N ASN A 126 -16.52 0.99 16.45
CA ASN A 126 -15.86 1.54 17.62
C ASN A 126 -16.89 1.65 18.77
N PRO A 127 -16.62 1.09 19.96
CA PRO A 127 -17.60 1.05 21.03
C PRO A 127 -17.88 2.42 21.67
N GLN A 128 -16.96 3.39 21.54
CA GLN A 128 -17.14 4.75 22.06
C GLN A 128 -17.83 5.69 21.06
N SER A 129 -17.38 5.71 19.80
CA SER A 129 -17.91 6.63 18.78
C SER A 129 -19.05 6.03 17.97
N GLY A 130 -19.25 4.71 18.02
CA GLY A 130 -20.21 4.01 17.19
C GLY A 130 -19.84 3.98 15.69
N ILE A 131 -18.65 4.46 15.32
CA ILE A 131 -18.22 4.52 13.91
C ILE A 131 -17.72 3.13 13.49
N PHE A 132 -18.30 2.60 12.41
CA PHE A 132 -17.79 1.38 11.77
C PHE A 132 -16.58 1.74 10.91
N ALA A 133 -15.42 1.19 11.27
CA ALA A 133 -14.18 1.44 10.56
C ALA A 133 -13.22 0.26 10.70
N TYR A 134 -12.14 0.32 9.93
CA TYR A 134 -11.07 -0.66 9.98
C TYR A 134 -10.14 -0.39 11.16
N TRP A 135 -9.96 -1.38 12.03
CA TRP A 135 -9.13 -1.30 13.22
C TRP A 135 -8.37 -2.62 13.43
N PRO A 136 -7.14 -2.74 12.90
CA PRO A 136 -6.36 -3.97 13.06
C PRO A 136 -6.03 -4.22 14.54
N THR A 137 -5.78 -5.49 14.84
CA THR A 137 -5.47 -6.03 16.16
C THR A 137 -4.34 -7.04 16.07
N PRO A 138 -3.77 -7.48 17.21
CA PRO A 138 -2.79 -8.57 17.20
C PRO A 138 -3.29 -9.88 16.57
N GLU A 139 -4.60 -10.15 16.61
CA GLU A 139 -5.20 -11.36 16.04
C GLU A 139 -5.75 -11.15 14.62
N HIS A 140 -6.01 -9.90 14.23
CA HIS A 140 -6.67 -9.54 12.97
C HIS A 140 -5.92 -8.38 12.30
N TYR A 141 -5.02 -8.73 11.38
CA TYR A 141 -4.21 -7.82 10.57
C TYR A 141 -4.05 -8.40 9.16
N GLY A 142 -3.71 -7.55 8.19
CA GLY A 142 -3.39 -7.95 6.83
C GLY A 142 -2.01 -7.45 6.37
N ALA A 143 -1.71 -7.69 5.10
CA ALA A 143 -0.49 -7.21 4.44
C ALA A 143 -0.33 -5.69 4.58
N HIS A 144 -1.43 -4.92 4.45
CA HIS A 144 -1.44 -3.47 4.59
C HIS A 144 -0.96 -3.00 5.97
N ASP A 145 -1.31 -3.75 7.01
CA ASP A 145 -0.96 -3.40 8.39
C ASP A 145 0.49 -3.76 8.70
N MET A 146 0.98 -4.85 8.11
CA MET A 146 2.36 -5.29 8.28
C MET A 146 3.35 -4.44 7.47
N ALA A 147 2.93 -3.83 6.37
CA ALA A 147 3.76 -2.95 5.56
C ALA A 147 4.29 -1.72 6.35
N PRO A 148 5.45 -1.15 5.97
CA PRO A 148 5.95 0.08 6.58
C PRO A 148 4.94 1.23 6.38
N ASN A 149 4.65 1.99 7.43
CA ASN A 149 3.65 3.05 7.37
C ASN A 149 4.21 4.27 6.62
N PRO A 150 3.60 4.70 5.50
CA PRO A 150 4.16 5.75 4.66
C PRO A 150 4.08 7.14 5.29
N SER A 151 3.21 7.32 6.28
CA SER A 151 2.96 8.60 6.95
C SER A 151 3.83 8.82 8.19
N ARG A 152 4.67 7.85 8.58
CA ARG A 152 5.45 7.91 9.82
C ARG A 152 6.96 7.98 9.57
N PRO A 153 7.72 8.77 10.37
CA PRO A 153 9.18 8.72 10.34
C PRO A 153 9.76 7.38 10.75
N HIS A 154 9.14 6.72 11.73
CA HIS A 154 9.48 5.36 12.15
C HIS A 154 8.46 4.39 11.53
N PRO A 155 8.81 3.72 10.41
CA PRO A 155 7.85 3.04 9.54
C PRO A 155 7.06 1.92 10.24
N PHE A 156 7.64 1.27 11.26
CA PHE A 156 7.00 0.15 11.97
C PHE A 156 6.53 0.51 13.38
N SER A 157 6.52 1.80 13.75
CA SER A 157 6.11 2.24 15.10
C SER A 157 4.65 1.93 15.44
N HIS A 158 3.82 1.56 14.48
CA HIS A 158 2.45 1.11 14.72
C HIS A 158 2.36 -0.36 15.14
N TRP A 159 3.37 -1.19 14.86
CA TRP A 159 3.30 -2.62 15.12
C TRP A 159 3.08 -2.94 16.60
N ASP A 160 3.89 -2.37 17.49
CA ASP A 160 3.82 -2.65 18.93
C ASP A 160 2.44 -2.25 19.50
N LYS A 161 1.95 -1.06 19.13
CA LYS A 161 0.70 -0.52 19.67
C LYS A 161 -0.58 -1.10 19.06
N ILE A 162 -0.52 -1.57 17.82
CA ILE A 162 -1.72 -1.92 17.04
C ILE A 162 -1.78 -3.41 16.72
N ILE A 163 -0.65 -4.00 16.33
CA ILE A 163 -0.54 -5.40 15.89
C ILE A 163 0.11 -6.27 16.97
N GLY A 164 0.60 -5.69 18.07
CA GLY A 164 1.24 -6.44 19.16
C GLY A 164 2.52 -7.18 18.74
N LYS A 165 3.19 -6.74 17.67
CA LYS A 165 4.43 -7.33 17.15
C LYS A 165 5.61 -6.40 17.37
N SER A 166 6.79 -6.96 17.64
CA SER A 166 8.02 -6.17 17.80
C SER A 166 8.61 -5.78 16.45
N PRO A 167 8.82 -4.47 16.18
CA PRO A 167 9.46 -3.99 14.96
C PRO A 167 11.00 -4.12 15.00
N GLU A 168 11.57 -4.68 16.07
CA GLU A 168 13.02 -4.81 16.24
C GLU A 168 13.66 -5.57 15.07
N GLY A 169 14.77 -5.02 14.55
CA GLY A 169 15.49 -5.57 13.40
C GLY A 169 14.92 -5.19 12.03
N LEU A 170 13.75 -4.55 11.96
CA LEU A 170 13.17 -4.10 10.70
C LEU A 170 13.70 -2.73 10.30
N THR A 171 14.27 -2.64 9.10
CA THR A 171 14.84 -1.42 8.54
C THR A 171 14.44 -1.28 7.08
N VAL A 172 14.29 -0.05 6.61
CA VAL A 172 14.07 0.27 5.19
C VAL A 172 15.29 1.07 4.73
N ALA A 173 16.03 0.57 3.75
CA ALA A 173 17.17 1.26 3.17
C ALA A 173 16.73 2.51 2.40
N GLU A 174 17.57 3.55 2.33
CA GLU A 174 17.21 4.83 1.68
C GLU A 174 17.00 4.71 0.15
N ASP A 175 17.65 3.73 -0.48
CA ASP A 175 17.53 3.38 -1.89
C ASP A 175 16.52 2.24 -2.13
N LEU A 176 15.88 1.76 -1.07
CA LEU A 176 14.93 0.65 -1.06
C LEU A 176 15.53 -0.69 -1.53
N SER A 177 16.85 -0.84 -1.50
CA SER A 177 17.52 -2.06 -1.97
C SER A 177 17.20 -3.31 -1.14
N ASN A 178 16.79 -3.14 0.12
CA ASN A 178 16.59 -4.24 1.07
C ASN A 178 15.13 -4.72 1.21
N LEU A 179 14.24 -4.34 0.28
CA LEU A 179 12.80 -4.61 0.44
C LEU A 179 12.45 -6.10 0.40
N ASP A 180 13.18 -6.91 -0.35
CA ASP A 180 12.96 -8.36 -0.38
C ASP A 180 13.40 -9.01 0.94
N GLU A 181 14.56 -8.65 1.50
CA GLU A 181 14.98 -9.11 2.83
C GLU A 181 14.05 -8.62 3.93
N LEU A 182 13.50 -7.41 3.78
CA LEU A 182 12.51 -6.86 4.70
C LEU A 182 11.23 -7.69 4.71
N ILE A 183 10.73 -8.13 3.55
CA ILE A 183 9.57 -9.03 3.45
C ILE A 183 9.85 -10.33 4.21
N GLU A 184 11.02 -10.94 4.01
CA GLU A 184 11.40 -12.16 4.74
C GLU A 184 11.52 -11.94 6.26
N ALA A 185 12.09 -10.80 6.67
CA ALA A 185 12.17 -10.43 8.09
C ALA A 185 10.79 -10.22 8.72
N ILE A 186 9.83 -9.66 7.97
CA ILE A 186 8.43 -9.51 8.39
C ILE A 186 7.76 -10.88 8.51
N LYS A 187 7.94 -11.77 7.52
CA LYS A 187 7.37 -13.13 7.52
C LYS A 187 7.78 -13.93 8.75
N ASN A 188 9.04 -13.82 9.16
CA ASN A 188 9.55 -14.49 10.36
C ASN A 188 8.96 -13.97 11.68
N LYS A 189 8.16 -12.89 11.63
CA LYS A 189 7.47 -12.29 12.78
C LYS A 189 5.95 -12.50 12.75
N ILE A 190 5.40 -13.09 11.69
CA ILE A 190 3.97 -13.39 11.54
C ILE A 190 3.63 -14.62 12.37
#